data_AF-A0A7X2ITI0-F1
#
_entry.id   AF-A0A7X2ITI0-F1
#
_cell.length_a   1.000
_cell.length_b   1.000
_cell.length_c   1.000
_cell.angle_alpha   90.00
_cell.angle_beta   90.00
_cell.angle_gamma   90.00
#
_symmetry.space_group_name_H-M   'P 1'
#
loop_
_entity.id
_entity.type
_entity.pdbx_description
1 polymer ?
#
loop_
_entity_poly.entity_id
_entity_poly.type
_entity_poly.pdbx_seq_one_letter_code
_entity_poly.pdbx_strand_id
1 'polypeptide(L)'
;MKLFITTAICAIALSACGGGSGTAEAPVAKTLQAGQSLTLSAGQSVNVPAGTTVQSGTNTVNVYGHNNTINTFAGAVVTVSPNATGPADNVVTAK
;
A
#
# COMPACT_ATOMS: atom_id res chain seq x y z
N MET A 1 -13.83 46.29 31.14
CA MET A 1 -12.43 45.96 31.52
C MET A 1 -12.10 44.63 30.90
N LYS A 2 -10.94 44.57 30.22
CA LYS A 2 -10.54 43.56 29.23
C LYS A 2 -10.09 42.26 29.91
N LEU A 3 -10.54 41.11 29.40
CA LEU A 3 -10.05 39.78 29.77
C LEU A 3 -9.30 39.19 28.57
N PHE A 4 -8.05 38.78 28.81
CA PHE A 4 -7.14 38.16 27.86
C PHE A 4 -7.42 36.66 27.77
N ILE A 5 -7.61 36.11 26.56
CA ILE A 5 -7.41 34.68 26.30
C ILE A 5 -6.66 34.51 24.98
N THR A 6 -5.41 34.09 25.14
CA THR A 6 -4.46 33.57 24.16
C THR A 6 -5.08 32.41 23.38
N THR A 7 -5.28 32.57 22.07
CA THR A 7 -5.60 31.43 21.19
C THR A 7 -4.37 31.11 20.36
N ALA A 8 -3.83 29.93 20.64
CA ALA A 8 -2.66 29.36 20.02
C ALA A 8 -2.90 29.00 18.54
N ILE A 9 -1.85 29.27 17.77
CA ILE A 9 -1.45 28.75 16.46
C ILE A 9 -2.08 27.41 16.07
N CYS A 10 -2.64 27.35 14.85
CA CYS A 10 -2.44 26.18 13.97
C CYS A 10 -2.60 26.61 12.51
N ALA A 11 -1.59 27.30 11.99
CA ALA A 11 -1.41 27.42 10.54
C ALA A 11 -1.00 26.03 10.04
N ILE A 12 -1.98 25.30 9.50
CA ILE A 12 -1.74 23.99 8.90
C ILE A 12 -0.98 24.25 7.61
N ALA A 13 0.31 23.93 7.64
CA ALA A 13 1.18 23.96 6.48
C ALA A 13 0.59 23.06 5.39
N LEU A 14 0.19 23.65 4.26
CA LEU A 14 0.09 22.95 2.98
C LEU A 14 1.52 22.63 2.54
N SER A 15 2.04 21.50 3.01
CA SER A 15 3.31 20.96 2.55
C SER A 15 3.09 19.58 1.94
N ALA A 16 3.68 19.41 0.77
CA ALA A 16 3.90 18.15 0.04
C ALA A 16 2.65 17.62 -0.69
N CYS A 17 2.72 17.11 -1.91
CA CYS A 17 3.86 16.62 -2.69
C CYS A 17 3.40 16.71 -4.15
N GLY A 18 4.11 17.42 -5.03
CA GLY A 18 5.17 16.78 -5.79
C GLY A 18 4.58 16.13 -7.05
N GLY A 19 4.44 16.93 -8.12
CA GLY A 19 4.28 16.39 -9.45
C GLY A 19 5.48 15.53 -9.81
N GLY A 20 5.22 14.27 -10.17
CA GLY A 20 6.20 13.32 -10.64
C GLY A 20 5.72 12.74 -11.97
N SER A 21 6.21 13.36 -13.04
CA SER A 21 6.08 12.93 -14.42
C SER A 21 6.59 11.50 -14.60
N GLY A 22 5.92 10.75 -15.47
CA GLY A 22 6.23 9.35 -15.78
C GLY A 22 7.72 9.09 -15.94
N THR A 23 8.24 8.27 -15.03
CA THR A 23 9.48 7.53 -15.21
C THR A 23 9.11 6.09 -14.88
N ALA A 24 9.42 5.15 -15.77
CA ALA A 24 9.30 3.74 -15.46
C ALA A 24 10.30 3.43 -14.35
N GLU A 25 9.86 3.62 -13.10
CA GLU A 25 10.60 3.24 -11.91
C GLU A 25 10.81 1.74 -11.99
N ALA A 26 12.07 1.30 -11.86
CA ALA A 26 12.39 -0.09 -11.61
C ALA A 26 11.43 -0.62 -10.54
N PRO A 27 10.97 -1.88 -10.61
CA PRO A 27 9.99 -2.39 -9.66
C PRO A 27 10.59 -2.41 -8.25
N VAL A 28 10.45 -1.30 -7.53
CA VAL A 28 10.79 -1.20 -6.13
C VAL A 28 9.72 -2.03 -5.43
N ALA A 29 10.13 -3.19 -4.94
CA ALA A 29 9.27 -4.02 -4.11
C ALA A 29 8.81 -3.18 -2.92
N LYS A 30 7.58 -2.69 -2.96
CA LYS A 30 6.98 -1.92 -1.87
C LYS A 30 6.50 -2.91 -0.82
N THR A 31 6.51 -2.56 0.46
CA THR A 31 5.95 -3.42 1.51
C THR A 31 4.62 -2.85 1.97
N LEU A 32 3.53 -3.64 1.93
CA LEU A 32 2.27 -3.24 2.55
C LEU A 32 2.21 -3.67 4.01
N GLN A 33 1.73 -2.75 4.84
CA GLN A 33 1.43 -2.99 6.24
C GLN A 33 -0.04 -3.44 6.40
N ALA A 34 -0.38 -3.94 7.59
CA ALA A 34 -1.76 -4.32 7.92
C ALA A 34 -2.75 -3.17 7.68
N GLY A 35 -3.91 -3.51 7.11
CA GLY A 35 -4.98 -2.56 6.80
C GLY A 35 -4.72 -1.67 5.58
N GLN A 36 -3.57 -1.80 4.92
CA GLN A 36 -3.28 -1.07 3.68
C GLN A 36 -3.81 -1.82 2.46
N SER A 37 -4.10 -1.05 1.40
CA SER A 37 -4.42 -1.57 0.08
C SER A 37 -3.63 -0.85 -1.01
N LEU A 38 -3.24 -1.57 -2.06
CA LEU A 38 -2.52 -1.02 -3.19
C LEU A 38 -3.04 -1.61 -4.49
N THR A 39 -3.26 -0.76 -5.50
CA THR A 39 -3.47 -1.22 -6.87
C THR A 39 -2.10 -1.32 -7.56
N LEU A 40 -1.77 -2.50 -8.07
CA LEU A 40 -0.50 -2.74 -8.76
C LEU A 40 -0.58 -2.32 -10.22
N SER A 41 0.39 -1.51 -10.65
CA SER A 41 0.60 -1.24 -12.09
C SER A 41 1.45 -2.34 -12.73
N ALA A 42 1.42 -2.45 -14.06
CA ALA A 42 2.22 -3.45 -14.79
C ALA A 42 3.71 -3.39 -14.40
N GLY A 43 4.30 -4.55 -14.15
CA GLY A 43 5.69 -4.70 -13.72
C GLY A 43 5.92 -4.49 -12.22
N GLN A 44 4.97 -3.91 -11.47
CA GLN A 44 5.17 -3.65 -10.05
C GLN A 44 5.11 -4.93 -9.22
N SER A 45 5.90 -4.95 -8.15
CA SER A 45 5.89 -6.02 -7.16
C SER A 45 5.73 -5.45 -5.77
N VAL A 46 5.15 -6.24 -4.88
CA VAL A 46 4.87 -5.82 -3.52
C VAL A 46 4.97 -6.98 -2.53
N ASN A 47 5.64 -6.70 -1.41
CA ASN A 47 5.80 -7.60 -0.30
C ASN A 47 4.63 -7.45 0.68
N VAL A 48 4.03 -8.56 1.06
CA VAL A 48 2.82 -8.59 1.89
C VAL A 48 2.86 -9.69 2.94
N PRO A 49 2.28 -9.47 4.12
CA PRO A 49 2.17 -10.51 5.14
C PRO A 49 1.08 -11.53 4.80
N ALA A 50 1.03 -12.62 5.57
CA ALA A 50 -0.08 -13.55 5.56
C ALA A 50 -1.41 -12.84 5.89
N GLY A 51 -2.52 -13.32 5.33
CA GLY A 51 -3.83 -12.66 5.50
C GLY A 51 -4.08 -11.54 4.49
N THR A 52 -3.26 -11.48 3.44
CA THR A 52 -3.47 -10.58 2.30
C THR A 52 -4.44 -11.21 1.30
N THR A 53 -5.28 -10.38 0.70
CA THR A 53 -6.17 -10.76 -0.41
C THR A 53 -5.71 -10.03 -1.66
N VAL A 54 -5.50 -10.77 -2.75
CA VAL A 54 -5.18 -10.24 -4.07
C VAL A 54 -6.40 -10.43 -4.95
N GLN A 55 -6.99 -9.33 -5.42
CA GLN A 55 -8.10 -9.33 -6.35
C GLN A 55 -7.62 -8.90 -7.74
N SER A 56 -7.87 -9.74 -8.74
CA SER A 56 -7.46 -9.53 -10.13
C SER A 56 -8.65 -9.78 -11.05
N GLY A 57 -9.33 -8.69 -11.43
CA GLY A 57 -10.63 -8.77 -12.12
C GLY A 57 -11.66 -9.52 -11.27
N THR A 58 -12.19 -10.63 -11.78
CA THR A 58 -13.15 -11.50 -11.08
C THR A 58 -12.50 -12.56 -10.20
N ASN A 59 -11.16 -12.68 -10.22
CA ASN A 59 -10.44 -13.68 -9.45
C ASN A 59 -9.96 -13.10 -8.12
N THR A 60 -10.01 -13.91 -7.07
CA THR A 60 -9.52 -13.56 -5.74
C THR A 60 -8.60 -14.66 -5.24
N VAL A 61 -7.43 -14.27 -4.74
CA VAL A 61 -6.44 -15.16 -4.14
C VAL A 61 -6.17 -14.69 -2.73
N ASN A 62 -6.36 -15.57 -1.76
CA ASN A 62 -5.98 -15.33 -0.39
C ASN A 62 -4.58 -15.88 -0.14
N VAL A 63 -3.71 -15.03 0.41
CA VAL A 63 -2.32 -15.38 0.74
C VAL A 63 -2.27 -15.90 2.17
N TYR A 64 -2.02 -17.19 2.30
CA TYR A 64 -1.84 -17.86 3.58
C TYR A 64 -0.37 -18.27 3.75
N GLY A 65 0.16 -18.13 4.97
CA GLY A 65 1.54 -18.50 5.27
C GLY A 65 2.59 -17.53 4.70
N HIS A 66 3.75 -18.09 4.33
CA HIS A 66 5.02 -17.38 4.18
C HIS A 66 5.72 -17.74 2.86
N ASN A 67 6.53 -16.82 2.33
CA ASN A 67 7.34 -16.97 1.10
C ASN A 67 6.56 -17.37 -0.18
N ASN A 68 5.28 -17.01 -0.28
CA ASN A 68 4.52 -17.24 -1.50
C ASN A 68 4.89 -16.24 -2.60
N THR A 69 4.80 -16.67 -3.86
CA THR A 69 4.90 -15.79 -5.03
C THR A 69 3.60 -15.84 -5.82
N ILE A 70 2.91 -14.70 -5.92
CA ILE A 70 1.66 -14.57 -6.66
C ILE A 70 1.90 -13.70 -7.89
N ASN A 71 1.63 -14.25 -9.07
CA ASN A 71 1.59 -13.49 -10.31
C ASN A 71 0.15 -13.05 -10.58
N THR A 72 -0.03 -11.78 -10.88
CA THR A 72 -1.34 -11.19 -11.19
C THR A 72 -1.22 -10.26 -12.39
N PHE A 73 -2.33 -9.70 -12.85
CA PHE A 73 -2.36 -8.71 -13.93
C PHE A 73 -2.27 -7.28 -13.37
N ALA A 74 -1.87 -6.34 -14.24
CA ALA A 74 -1.98 -4.92 -13.95
C ALA A 74 -3.43 -4.53 -13.59
N GLY A 75 -3.58 -3.64 -12.60
CA GLY A 75 -4.88 -3.26 -12.04
C GLY A 75 -5.35 -4.17 -10.90
N ALA A 76 -4.57 -5.18 -10.51
CA ALA A 76 -4.89 -5.99 -9.35
C ALA A 76 -4.83 -5.18 -8.05
N VAL A 77 -5.82 -5.40 -7.18
CA VAL A 77 -5.89 -4.77 -5.86
C VAL A 77 -5.38 -5.75 -4.82
N VAL A 78 -4.36 -5.34 -4.10
CA VAL A 78 -3.75 -6.09 -3.01
C VAL A 78 -4.17 -5.44 -1.70
N THR A 79 -4.95 -6.16 -0.90
CA THR A 79 -5.50 -5.67 0.37
C THR A 79 -5.00 -6.53 1.51
N VAL A 80 -4.27 -5.92 2.44
CA VAL A 80 -3.79 -6.60 3.63
C VAL A 80 -4.84 -6.51 4.73
N SER A 81 -5.23 -7.63 5.32
CA SER A 81 -6.14 -7.63 6.47
C SER A 81 -5.61 -6.71 7.58
N PRO A 82 -6.47 -5.93 8.27
CA PRO A 82 -6.05 -5.13 9.42
C PRO A 82 -5.53 -6.00 10.59
N ASN A 83 -5.89 -7.29 10.60
CA ASN A 83 -5.44 -8.26 11.59
C ASN A 83 -4.23 -9.08 11.11
N ALA A 84 -3.65 -8.75 9.95
CA ALA A 84 -2.45 -9.43 9.46
C ALA A 84 -1.29 -9.19 10.42
N THR A 85 -0.62 -10.27 10.82
CA THR A 85 0.55 -10.22 11.69
C THR A 85 1.69 -11.02 11.05
N GLY A 86 2.92 -10.72 11.46
CA GLY A 86 4.12 -11.39 10.96
C GLY A 86 4.82 -10.65 9.80
N PRO A 87 5.91 -11.24 9.28
CA PRO A 87 6.73 -10.60 8.26
C PRO A 87 5.97 -10.48 6.92
N ALA A 88 6.35 -9.47 6.13
CA ALA A 88 5.88 -9.29 4.77
C ALA A 88 6.84 -9.96 3.78
N ASP A 89 6.78 -11.29 3.75
CA ASP A 89 7.70 -12.16 3.00
C ASP A 89 7.05 -12.82 1.78
N ASN A 90 5.76 -12.61 1.57
CA ASN A 90 5.09 -13.00 0.33
C ASN A 90 5.25 -11.92 -0.72
N VAL A 91 5.45 -12.29 -1.98
CA VAL A 91 5.62 -11.36 -3.10
C VAL A 91 4.43 -11.47 -4.04
N VAL A 92 3.80 -10.34 -4.35
CA VAL A 92 2.77 -10.23 -5.39
C VAL A 92 3.32 -9.37 -6.51
N THR A 93 3.38 -9.91 -7.73
CA THR A 93 3.89 -9.22 -8.92
C THR A 93 2.80 -9.10 -9.98
N ALA A 94 2.56 -7.87 -10.43
CA ALA A 94 1.72 -7.60 -11.59
C ALA A 94 2.54 -7.73 -12.88
N LYS A 95 2.11 -8.61 -13.78
CA LYS A 95 2.72 -8.89 -15.08
C LYS A 95 1.76 -8.58 -16.21
#